data_AF-A0A522MJE4-F1
#
_entry.id   AF-A0A522MJE4-F1
#
_cell.length_a   1.000
_cell.length_b   1.000
_cell.length_c   1.000
_cell.angle_alpha   90.00
_cell.angle_beta   90.00
_cell.angle_gamma   90.00
#
_symmetry.space_group_name_H-M   'P 1'
#
loop_
_entity.id
_entity.type
_entity.pdbx_description
1 polymer ?
#
loop_
_entity_poly.entity_id
_entity_poly.type
_entity_poly.pdbx_seq_one_letter_code
_entity_poly.pdbx_strand_id
1 'polypeptide(L)'
;MIQQREISKLANRLYQEAVGKVGKKLARRVPDDVIERDYVLAWFLTELATHPRLSEALAFKGGTALRRVHFGEYRFSEDLDFSLTRDVSLEELFSDFKEVFQTLEQKSGIHFELDETDVKRHARNDTFYFKYQGPFDQTR
;
A
#
# COMPACT_ATOMS: atom_id res chain seq x y z
N MET A 1 -4.88 0.39 -15.96
CA MET A 1 -5.53 0.04 -14.69
C MET A 1 -6.00 -1.41 -14.72
N ILE A 2 -5.84 -2.17 -13.64
CA ILE A 2 -6.28 -3.57 -13.55
C ILE A 2 -7.81 -3.63 -13.43
N GLN A 3 -8.45 -4.54 -14.17
CA GLN A 3 -9.91 -4.71 -14.14
C GLN A 3 -10.33 -5.65 -13.01
N GLN A 4 -11.52 -5.44 -12.41
CA GLN A 4 -12.08 -6.32 -11.36
C GLN A 4 -12.00 -7.81 -11.72
N ARG A 5 -12.41 -8.15 -12.95
CA ARG A 5 -12.38 -9.54 -13.43
C ARG A 5 -10.97 -10.17 -13.36
N GLU A 6 -9.92 -9.39 -13.56
CA GLU A 6 -8.54 -9.90 -13.55
C GLU A 6 -8.08 -10.14 -12.11
N ILE A 7 -8.53 -9.32 -11.16
CA ILE A 7 -8.31 -9.55 -9.72
C ILE A 7 -9.08 -10.79 -9.26
N SER A 8 -10.34 -10.96 -9.67
CA SER A 8 -11.10 -12.17 -9.32
C SER A 8 -10.46 -13.45 -9.88
N LYS A 9 -9.90 -13.40 -11.09
CA LYS A 9 -9.12 -14.51 -11.68
C LYS A 9 -7.86 -14.78 -10.86
N LEU A 10 -7.12 -13.75 -10.46
CA LEU A 10 -5.94 -13.88 -9.61
C LEU A 10 -6.31 -14.52 -8.26
N ALA A 11 -7.35 -14.04 -7.59
CA ALA A 11 -7.84 -14.58 -6.33
C ALA A 11 -8.20 -16.07 -6.43
N ASN A 12 -8.88 -16.46 -7.51
CA ASN A 12 -9.24 -17.86 -7.76
C ASN A 12 -8.01 -18.72 -8.00
N ARG A 13 -7.04 -18.24 -8.77
CA ARG A 13 -5.77 -18.93 -9.00
C ARG A 13 -4.99 -19.14 -7.70
N LEU A 14 -4.82 -18.08 -6.90
CA LEU A 14 -4.16 -18.16 -5.59
C LEU A 14 -4.85 -19.16 -4.65
N TYR A 15 -6.19 -19.22 -4.68
CA TYR A 15 -6.92 -20.23 -3.93
C TYR A 15 -6.61 -21.65 -4.40
N GLN A 16 -6.58 -21.92 -5.71
CA GLN A 16 -6.22 -23.25 -6.21
C GLN A 16 -4.78 -23.65 -5.86
N GLU A 17 -3.84 -22.70 -5.92
CA GLU A 17 -2.46 -22.93 -5.47
C GLU A 17 -2.41 -23.27 -3.97
N ALA A 18 -3.14 -22.54 -3.13
CA ALA A 18 -3.25 -22.84 -1.70
C ALA A 18 -3.89 -24.21 -1.44
N VAL A 19 -4.93 -24.59 -2.20
CA VAL A 19 -5.53 -25.93 -2.14
C VAL A 19 -4.49 -27.00 -2.46
N GLY A 20 -3.65 -26.78 -3.46
CA GLY A 20 -2.55 -27.69 -3.81
C GLY A 20 -1.48 -27.83 -2.72
N LYS A 21 -1.20 -26.76 -1.97
CA LYS A 21 -0.17 -26.75 -0.91
C LYS A 21 -0.65 -27.28 0.44
N VAL A 22 -1.83 -26.85 0.90
CA VAL A 22 -2.31 -27.12 2.27
C VAL A 22 -3.63 -27.91 2.32
N GLY A 23 -4.19 -28.26 1.17
CA GLY A 23 -5.46 -28.97 1.07
C GLY A 23 -6.69 -28.08 1.24
N LYS A 24 -7.82 -28.51 0.67
CA LYS A 24 -9.07 -27.73 0.59
C LYS A 24 -9.63 -27.29 1.95
N LYS A 25 -9.40 -28.08 3.01
CA LYS A 25 -9.91 -27.79 4.37
C LYS A 25 -9.22 -26.57 4.99
N LEU A 26 -7.92 -26.41 4.74
CA LEU A 26 -7.08 -25.35 5.32
C LEU A 26 -6.96 -24.14 4.40
N ALA A 27 -7.04 -24.33 3.08
CA ALA A 27 -6.96 -23.24 2.11
C ALA A 27 -8.03 -22.17 2.34
N ARG A 28 -7.65 -20.91 2.12
CA ARG A 28 -8.53 -19.75 2.16
C ARG A 28 -8.33 -18.92 0.90
N ARG A 29 -9.43 -18.48 0.30
CA ARG A 29 -9.39 -17.54 -0.83
C ARG A 29 -9.16 -16.14 -0.27
N VAL A 30 -8.24 -15.41 -0.86
CA VAL A 30 -8.02 -13.99 -0.52
C VAL A 30 -9.19 -13.17 -1.09
N PRO A 31 -9.82 -12.28 -0.31
CA PRO A 31 -10.83 -11.36 -0.81
C PRO A 31 -10.28 -10.43 -1.91
N ASP A 32 -11.14 -10.04 -2.85
CA ASP A 32 -10.74 -9.23 -4.01
C ASP A 32 -10.27 -7.82 -3.60
N ASP A 33 -10.94 -7.21 -2.61
CA ASP A 33 -10.60 -5.91 -2.02
C ASP A 33 -9.23 -5.94 -1.33
N VAL A 34 -8.86 -7.08 -0.73
CA VAL A 34 -7.53 -7.26 -0.12
C VAL A 34 -6.44 -7.29 -1.20
N ILE A 35 -6.71 -7.95 -2.33
CA ILE A 35 -5.79 -7.98 -3.47
C ILE A 35 -5.68 -6.61 -4.14
N GLU A 36 -6.78 -5.89 -4.29
CA GLU A 36 -6.77 -4.52 -4.83
C GLU A 36 -5.94 -3.59 -3.95
N ARG A 37 -6.20 -3.56 -2.66
CA ARG A 37 -5.45 -2.74 -1.70
C ARG A 37 -3.96 -3.10 -1.72
N ASP A 38 -3.63 -4.37 -1.83
CA ASP A 38 -2.23 -4.81 -2.01
C ASP A 38 -1.64 -4.29 -3.32
N TYR A 39 -2.38 -4.31 -4.41
CA TYR A 39 -1.96 -3.73 -5.69
C TYR A 39 -1.74 -2.21 -5.59
N VAL A 40 -2.65 -1.50 -4.93
CA VAL A 40 -2.57 -0.05 -4.68
C VAL A 40 -1.34 0.31 -3.85
N LEU A 41 -1.09 -0.43 -2.75
CA LEU A 41 0.09 -0.22 -1.90
C LEU A 41 1.40 -0.49 -2.65
N ALA A 42 1.41 -1.44 -3.60
CA ALA A 42 2.59 -1.70 -4.43
C ALA A 42 2.95 -0.50 -5.31
N TRP A 43 1.95 0.15 -5.92
CA TRP A 43 2.15 1.39 -6.69
C TRP A 43 2.66 2.52 -5.80
N PHE A 44 2.03 2.71 -4.64
CA PHE A 44 2.44 3.74 -3.70
C PHE A 44 3.89 3.57 -3.25
N LEU A 45 4.27 2.37 -2.80
CA LEU A 45 5.64 2.09 -2.37
C LEU A 45 6.67 2.23 -3.49
N THR A 46 6.29 1.91 -4.74
CA THR A 46 7.17 2.08 -5.90
C THR A 46 7.47 3.55 -6.15
N GLU A 47 6.43 4.40 -6.19
CA GLU A 47 6.62 5.83 -6.41
C GLU A 47 7.33 6.50 -5.24
N LEU A 48 6.99 6.12 -4.00
CA LEU A 48 7.67 6.58 -2.79
C LEU A 48 9.18 6.29 -2.82
N ALA A 49 9.57 5.07 -3.24
CA ALA A 49 10.96 4.67 -3.31
C ALA A 49 11.76 5.38 -4.42
N THR A 50 11.07 5.96 -5.42
CA THR A 50 11.72 6.74 -6.48
C THR A 50 11.75 8.25 -6.21
N HIS A 51 11.05 8.72 -5.19
CA HIS A 51 10.97 10.13 -4.87
C HIS A 51 12.25 10.61 -4.15
N PRO A 52 12.96 11.63 -4.67
CA PRO A 52 14.34 11.94 -4.27
C PRO A 52 14.53 12.31 -2.80
N ARG A 53 13.55 13.01 -2.18
CA ARG A 53 13.60 13.36 -0.75
C ARG A 53 13.13 12.20 0.14
N LEU A 54 11.89 11.74 -0.08
CA LEU A 54 11.26 10.67 0.70
C LEU A 54 12.06 9.37 0.73
N SER A 55 12.66 8.93 -0.39
CA SER A 55 13.45 7.69 -0.41
C SER A 55 14.68 7.74 0.49
N GLU A 56 15.20 8.94 0.76
CA GLU A 56 16.36 9.14 1.64
C GLU A 56 15.95 9.41 3.09
N ALA A 57 14.74 9.96 3.31
CA ALA A 57 14.22 10.36 4.62
C ALA A 57 13.41 9.27 5.33
N LEU A 58 12.83 8.31 4.59
CA LEU A 58 11.95 7.27 5.12
C LEU A 58 12.57 5.88 5.00
N ALA A 59 12.96 5.29 6.13
CA ALA A 59 13.32 3.89 6.21
C ALA A 59 12.08 3.01 6.42
N PHE A 60 11.72 2.20 5.43
CA PHE A 60 10.56 1.32 5.49
C PHE A 60 10.76 0.16 6.49
N LYS A 61 9.79 -0.07 7.37
CA LYS A 61 9.83 -1.08 8.43
C LYS A 61 8.46 -1.74 8.62
N GLY A 62 8.35 -2.57 9.67
CA GLY A 62 7.09 -3.17 10.09
C GLY A 62 6.68 -4.40 9.27
N GLY A 63 5.42 -4.83 9.47
CA GLY A 63 4.89 -6.06 8.88
C GLY A 63 4.79 -6.02 7.35
N THR A 64 4.52 -4.84 6.79
CA THR A 64 4.41 -4.67 5.32
C THR A 64 5.78 -4.71 4.64
N ALA A 65 6.83 -4.16 5.28
CA ALA A 65 8.20 -4.32 4.80
C ALA A 65 8.64 -5.79 4.83
N LEU A 66 8.30 -6.54 5.89
CA LEU A 66 8.56 -7.98 5.95
C LEU A 66 7.90 -8.73 4.79
N ARG A 67 6.64 -8.42 4.46
CA ARG A 67 5.96 -9.05 3.31
C ARG A 67 6.56 -8.68 1.96
N ARG A 68 6.92 -7.41 1.76
CA ARG A 68 7.35 -6.90 0.44
C ARG A 68 8.81 -7.13 0.14
N VAL A 69 9.66 -7.21 1.17
CA VAL A 69 11.12 -7.25 1.00
C VAL A 69 11.70 -8.62 1.42
N HIS A 70 11.09 -9.32 2.38
CA HIS A 70 11.69 -10.51 2.99
C HIS A 70 10.90 -11.82 2.79
N PHE A 71 9.58 -11.80 2.93
CA PHE A 71 8.73 -13.00 2.94
C PHE A 71 7.54 -12.84 2.00
N GLY A 72 7.62 -13.47 0.82
CA GLY A 72 6.54 -13.42 -0.18
C GLY A 72 5.20 -14.02 0.30
N GLU A 73 5.24 -15.00 1.22
CA GLU A 73 4.05 -15.62 1.82
C GLU A 73 3.83 -15.15 3.26
N TYR A 74 3.65 -13.84 3.45
CA TYR A 74 3.30 -13.23 4.73
C TYR A 74 1.89 -12.61 4.71
N ARG A 75 1.35 -12.24 5.88
CA ARG A 75 -0.01 -11.69 5.99
C ARG A 75 -0.20 -10.39 5.21
N PHE A 76 -1.37 -10.20 4.63
CA PHE A 76 -1.78 -8.91 4.08
C PHE A 76 -1.84 -7.87 5.21
N SER A 77 -1.36 -6.67 4.92
CA SER A 77 -1.29 -5.54 5.85
C SER A 77 -1.45 -4.27 5.04
N GLU A 78 -2.23 -3.34 5.59
CA GLU A 78 -2.46 -2.03 4.98
C GLU A 78 -1.57 -0.95 5.60
N ASP A 79 -1.21 -1.12 6.88
CA ASP A 79 -0.36 -0.18 7.59
C ASP A 79 1.05 -0.14 6.99
N LEU A 80 1.57 1.08 6.78
CA LEU A 80 2.94 1.32 6.36
C LEU A 80 3.70 2.01 7.48
N ASP A 81 4.68 1.31 8.04
CA ASP A 81 5.53 1.85 9.10
C ASP A 81 6.84 2.38 8.52
N PHE A 82 7.20 3.61 8.87
CA PHE A 82 8.48 4.20 8.50
C PHE A 82 9.23 4.72 9.73
N SER A 83 10.56 4.73 9.66
CA SER A 83 11.40 5.50 10.56
C SER A 83 11.99 6.67 9.79
N LEU A 84 11.96 7.86 10.38
CA LEU A 84 12.70 9.00 9.85
C LEU A 84 14.20 8.79 10.05
N THR A 85 14.95 8.94 8.97
CA THR A 85 16.42 8.89 8.94
C THR A 85 17.04 10.28 8.91
N ARG A 86 16.22 11.31 8.70
CA ARG A 86 16.56 12.73 8.69
C ARG A 86 15.48 13.51 9.43
N ASP A 87 15.85 14.66 9.96
CA ASP A 87 14.89 15.59 10.56
C ASP A 87 14.11 16.27 9.43
N VAL A 88 12.80 15.99 9.36
CA VAL A 88 11.88 16.50 8.33
C VAL A 88 10.56 16.80 9.04
N SER A 89 10.01 17.99 8.81
CA SER A 89 8.71 18.36 9.37
C SER A 89 7.57 17.58 8.70
N LEU A 90 6.43 17.43 9.41
CA LEU A 90 5.24 16.81 8.80
C LEU A 90 4.74 17.62 7.60
N GLU A 91 4.87 18.94 7.67
CA GLU A 91 4.46 19.84 6.59
C GLU A 91 5.29 19.60 5.31
N GLU A 92 6.60 19.39 5.45
CA GLU A 92 7.48 18.99 4.35
C GLU A 92 7.13 17.58 3.83
N LEU A 93 6.92 16.60 4.71
CA LEU A 93 6.51 15.25 4.30
C LEU A 93 5.19 15.26 3.54
N PHE A 94 4.20 16.02 3.99
CA PHE A 94 2.90 16.13 3.33
C PHE A 94 3.01 16.79 1.96
N SER A 95 3.87 17.79 1.80
CA SER A 95 4.17 18.36 0.48
C SER A 95 4.76 17.30 -0.44
N ASP A 96 5.74 16.54 0.03
CA ASP A 96 6.39 15.49 -0.76
C ASP A 96 5.42 14.34 -1.12
N PHE A 97 4.55 13.93 -0.20
CA PHE A 97 3.53 12.93 -0.49
C PHE A 97 2.55 13.40 -1.55
N LYS A 98 2.19 14.69 -1.58
CA LYS A 98 1.34 15.27 -2.64
C LYS A 98 2.02 15.18 -4.02
N GLU A 99 3.34 15.36 -4.09
CA GLU A 99 4.10 15.13 -5.34
C GLU A 99 4.08 13.66 -5.77
N VAL A 100 4.21 12.72 -4.81
CA VAL A 100 4.07 11.27 -5.06
C VAL A 100 2.68 10.95 -5.59
N PHE A 101 1.62 11.48 -4.97
CA PHE A 101 0.23 11.21 -5.40
C PHE A 101 -0.01 11.65 -6.85
N GLN A 102 0.47 12.84 -7.23
CA GLN A 102 0.35 13.34 -8.61
C GLN A 102 1.02 12.40 -9.63
N THR A 103 2.25 11.96 -9.33
CA THR A 103 3.01 11.07 -10.22
C THR A 103 2.35 9.69 -10.32
N LEU A 104 1.89 9.17 -9.17
CA LEU A 104 1.21 7.90 -9.07
C LEU A 104 -0.09 7.89 -9.85
N GLU A 105 -0.90 8.95 -9.76
CA GLU A 105 -2.15 9.10 -10.49
C GLU A 105 -1.90 9.12 -12.00
N GLN A 106 -0.90 9.87 -12.47
CA GLN A 106 -0.54 9.92 -13.89
C GLN A 106 -0.14 8.54 -14.45
N LYS A 107 0.60 7.73 -13.67
CA LYS A 107 1.10 6.43 -14.12
C LYS A 107 0.09 5.30 -13.99
N SER A 108 -0.75 5.33 -12.96
CA SER A 108 -1.59 4.20 -12.57
C SER A 108 -3.10 4.48 -12.68
N GLY A 109 -3.50 5.75 -12.63
CA GLY A 109 -4.88 6.21 -12.51
C GLY A 109 -5.46 6.05 -11.10
N ILE A 110 -4.66 5.68 -10.09
CA ILE A 110 -5.10 5.60 -8.70
C ILE A 110 -4.95 6.99 -8.08
N HIS A 111 -6.03 7.51 -7.51
CA HIS A 111 -6.00 8.80 -6.82
C HIS A 111 -5.74 8.58 -5.33
N PHE A 112 -4.90 9.41 -4.73
CA PHE A 112 -4.62 9.42 -3.30
C PHE A 112 -4.84 10.82 -2.73
N GLU A 113 -5.35 10.87 -1.51
CA GLU A 113 -5.55 12.10 -0.74
C GLU A 113 -5.05 11.91 0.69
N LEU A 114 -4.36 12.92 1.23
CA LEU A 114 -3.99 12.96 2.64
C LEU A 114 -5.20 13.34 3.48
N ASP A 115 -5.52 12.55 4.51
CA ASP A 115 -6.50 12.94 5.52
C ASP A 115 -5.84 13.83 6.58
N GLU A 116 -5.84 15.14 6.31
CA GLU A 116 -5.30 16.15 7.22
C GLU A 116 -6.13 16.32 8.50
N THR A 117 -7.33 15.70 8.58
CA THR A 117 -8.24 15.85 9.72
C THR A 117 -7.94 14.89 10.88
N ASP A 118 -7.21 13.80 10.64
CA ASP A 118 -6.87 12.79 11.65
C ASP A 118 -5.35 12.55 11.76
N VAL A 119 -4.60 13.64 11.99
CA VAL A 119 -3.17 13.57 12.29
C VAL A 119 -2.96 13.45 13.79
N LYS A 120 -2.42 12.30 14.24
CA LYS A 120 -2.14 12.02 15.65
C LYS A 120 -0.64 12.15 15.89
N ARG A 121 -0.26 13.14 16.70
CA ARG A 121 1.14 13.30 17.15
C ARG A 121 1.32 12.61 18.50
N HIS A 122 2.29 11.71 18.59
CA HIS A 122 2.71 11.10 19.84
C HIS A 122 4.19 11.38 20.09
N ALA A 123 4.65 11.21 21.33
CA ALA A 123 6.04 11.50 21.72
C ALA A 123 7.11 10.68 20.95
N ARG A 124 6.72 9.61 20.25
CA ARG A 124 7.64 8.70 19.56
C ARG A 124 7.28 8.39 18.11
N ASN A 125 6.07 8.76 17.67
CA ASN A 125 5.61 8.53 16.32
C ASN A 125 4.47 9.50 15.99
N ASP A 126 4.34 9.79 14.71
CA ASP A 126 3.16 10.44 14.15
C ASP A 126 2.39 9.43 13.32
N THR A 127 1.07 9.49 13.41
CA THR A 127 0.16 8.66 12.62
C THR A 127 -0.75 9.58 11.81
N PHE A 128 -0.85 9.31 10.52
CA PHE A 128 -1.74 9.99 9.58
C PHE A 128 -2.24 8.98 8.56
N TYR A 129 -3.33 9.31 7.87
CA TYR A 129 -4.02 8.39 6.99
C TYR A 129 -4.10 8.94 5.58
N PHE A 130 -4.07 8.05 4.60
CA PHE A 130 -4.37 8.38 3.22
C PHE A 130 -5.68 7.74 2.82
N LYS A 131 -6.50 8.48 2.09
CA LYS A 131 -7.62 7.95 1.32
C LYS A 131 -7.11 7.64 -0.08
N TYR A 132 -7.71 6.64 -0.71
CA TYR A 132 -7.43 6.35 -2.11
C TYR A 132 -8.72 6.00 -2.85
N GLN A 133 -8.75 6.33 -4.14
CA GLN A 133 -9.74 5.84 -5.07
C GLN A 133 -9.07 4.85 -6.00
N GLY A 134 -9.33 3.57 -5.75
CA GLY A 134 -8.75 2.46 -6.50
C GLY A 134 -9.51 2.13 -7.78
N PRO A 135 -9.02 1.14 -8.54
CA PRO A 135 -9.69 0.64 -9.74
C PRO A 135 -11.15 0.22 -9.55
N PHE A 136 -11.59 -0.11 -8.33
CA PHE A 136 -12.95 -0.58 -8.07
C PHE A 136 -13.94 0.54 -7.72
N ASP A 137 -13.45 1.69 -7.27
CA ASP A 137 -14.29 2.82 -6.84
C ASP A 137 -14.54 3.86 -7.95
N GLN A 138 -14.25 3.54 -9.22
CA GLN A 138 -14.46 4.46 -10.36
C GLN A 138 -15.93 4.71 -10.72
N THR A 139 -16.88 4.12 -9.98
CA THR A 139 -18.32 4.30 -10.20
C THR A 139 -19.08 4.24 -8.88
N ARG A 140 -19.24 5.41 -8.26
CA ARG A 140 -20.46 5.78 -7.52
C ARG A 140 -20.76 7.26 -7.74
#